data_AF-W7QG90-F1
#
_entry.id   AF-W7QG90-F1
#
_cell.length_a   1.000
_cell.length_b   1.000
_cell.length_c   1.000
_cell.angle_alpha   90.00
_cell.angle_beta   90.00
_cell.angle_gamma   90.00
#
_symmetry.space_group_name_H-M   'P 1'
#
loop_
_entity.id
_entity.type
_entity.pdbx_description
1 polymer ?
#
loop_
_entity_poly.entity_id
_entity_poly.type
_entity_poly.pdbx_seq_one_letter_code
_entity_poly.pdbx_strand_id
1 'polypeptide(L)' 'MEGEPASAETLNATLDWHLERHPDRPHLFIYGDEDEPLTLSYGELDQRGRDIAAALLARGVEAGDRVA' A
#
# COMPACT_ATOMS: atom_id res chain seq x y z
N MET A 1 -1.81 13.01 -19.71
CA MET A 1 -1.01 13.60 -18.63
C MET A 1 -1.70 13.16 -17.37
N GLU A 2 -1.07 12.28 -16.62
CA GLU A 2 -1.70 11.71 -15.42
C GLU A 2 -1.86 12.81 -14.37
N GLY A 3 -2.97 12.79 -13.62
CA GLY A 3 -3.17 13.73 -12.52
C GLY A 3 -2.22 13.41 -11.36
N GLU A 4 -1.94 14.39 -10.52
CA GLU A 4 -1.20 14.19 -9.26
C GLU A 4 -2.18 14.24 -8.07
N PRO A 5 -1.95 13.45 -7.00
CA PRO A 5 -2.75 13.48 -5.78
C PRO A 5 -2.40 14.74 -4.94
N ALA A 6 -2.43 15.92 -5.55
CA ALA A 6 -1.97 17.18 -4.97
C ALA A 6 -2.75 17.60 -3.71
N SER A 7 -3.96 17.05 -3.51
CA SER A 7 -4.81 17.30 -2.34
C SER A 7 -4.68 16.23 -1.25
N ALA A 8 -3.81 15.23 -1.39
CA ALA A 8 -3.67 14.19 -0.38
C ALA A 8 -2.90 14.72 0.85
N GLU A 9 -3.54 14.63 2.02
CA GLU A 9 -2.96 15.11 3.28
C GLU A 9 -2.17 14.04 4.05
N THR A 10 -2.27 12.78 3.61
CA THR A 10 -1.57 11.64 4.20
C THR A 10 -1.02 10.73 3.12
N LEU A 11 -0.02 9.93 3.47
CA LEU A 11 0.48 8.88 2.59
C LEU A 11 -0.64 7.91 2.17
N ASN A 12 -1.51 7.54 3.11
CA ASN A 12 -2.65 6.66 2.81
C ASN A 12 -3.60 7.30 1.80
N ALA A 13 -3.92 8.59 1.92
CA ALA A 13 -4.75 9.30 0.96
C ALA A 13 -4.14 9.36 -0.46
N THR A 14 -2.81 9.42 -0.57
CA THR A 14 -2.11 9.29 -1.86
C THR A 14 -2.30 7.90 -2.46
N LEU A 15 -2.19 6.84 -1.65
CA LEU A 15 -2.40 5.47 -2.11
C LEU A 15 -3.86 5.22 -2.50
N ASP A 16 -4.82 5.73 -1.73
CA ASP A 16 -6.26 5.65 -2.03
C ASP A 16 -6.59 6.33 -3.37
N TRP A 17 -5.98 7.49 -3.66
CA TRP A 17 -6.16 8.17 -4.95
C TRP A 17 -5.77 7.28 -6.14
N HIS A 18 -4.69 6.52 -5.99
CA HIS A 18 -4.25 5.55 -7.01
C HIS A 18 -5.15 4.32 -7.08
N LEU A 19 -5.62 3.80 -5.94
CA LEU A 19 -6.55 2.66 -5.89
C LEU A 19 -7.85 2.93 -6.64
N GLU A 20 -8.42 4.13 -6.48
CA GLU A 20 -9.67 4.51 -7.14
C GLU A 20 -9.54 4.58 -8.67
N ARG A 21 -8.34 4.83 -9.19
CA ARG A 21 -8.11 5.14 -10.60
C ARG A 21 -7.45 4.00 -11.36
N HIS A 22 -6.45 3.39 -10.75
CA HIS A 22 -5.53 2.43 -11.37
C HIS A 22 -5.13 1.31 -10.40
N PRO A 23 -6.09 0.52 -9.88
CA PRO A 23 -5.80 -0.51 -8.90
C PRO A 23 -4.83 -1.57 -9.43
N ASP A 24 -4.91 -1.91 -10.71
CA ASP A 24 -4.07 -2.94 -11.36
C ASP A 24 -2.70 -2.41 -11.80
N ARG A 25 -2.42 -1.11 -11.65
CA ARG A 25 -1.13 -0.55 -12.05
C ARG A 25 -0.02 -1.06 -11.11
N PRO A 26 1.11 -1.56 -11.64
CA PRO A 26 2.27 -1.92 -10.83
C PRO A 26 2.77 -0.75 -9.98
N HIS A 27 2.94 -0.98 -8.68
CA HIS A 27 3.49 -0.01 -7.73
C HIS A 27 4.88 -0.42 -7.22
N LEU A 28 5.06 -1.70 -6.86
CA LEU A 28 6.33 -2.23 -6.37
C LEU A 28 6.86 -3.33 -7.28
N PHE A 29 8.17 -3.31 -7.51
CA PHE A 29 8.93 -4.42 -8.07
C PHE A 29 9.92 -4.89 -7.02
N ILE A 30 9.72 -6.09 -6.49
CA ILE A 30 10.51 -6.67 -5.41
C ILE A 30 11.45 -7.68 -6.02
N TYR A 31 12.75 -7.40 -5.94
CA TYR A 31 13.81 -8.27 -6.45
C TYR A 31 14.31 -9.18 -5.33
N GLY A 32 14.44 -10.46 -5.64
CA GLY A 32 14.96 -11.50 -4.74
C GLY A 32 15.91 -12.42 -5.49
N ASP A 33 15.95 -13.69 -5.08
CA ASP A 33 16.77 -14.72 -5.73
C ASP A 33 16.13 -15.29 -7.01
N GLU A 34 14.86 -14.96 -7.28
CA GLU A 34 14.17 -15.37 -8.51
C GLU A 34 14.54 -14.48 -9.70
N ASP A 35 14.48 -15.07 -10.90
CA ASP A 35 14.84 -14.38 -12.15
C ASP A 35 13.87 -13.23 -12.49
N GLU A 36 12.60 -13.34 -12.06
CA GLU A 36 11.58 -12.30 -12.26
C GLU A 36 11.21 -11.63 -10.93
N PRO A 37 11.08 -10.29 -10.90
CA PRO A 37 10.67 -9.60 -9.68
C PRO A 37 9.21 -9.87 -9.37
N LEU A 38 8.91 -10.08 -8.08
CA LEU A 38 7.54 -10.02 -7.60
C LEU A 38 7.01 -8.61 -7.82
N THR A 39 5.99 -8.49 -8.66
CA THR A 39 5.29 -7.22 -8.90
C THR A 39 4.07 -7.14 -8.00
N LEU A 40 3.87 -6.02 -7.32
CA LEU A 40 2.64 -5.72 -6.59
C LEU A 40 1.97 -4.50 -7.21
N SER A 41 0.69 -4.66 -7.57
CA SER A 41 -0.16 -3.54 -7.95
C SER A 41 -0.55 -2.68 -6.74
N TYR A 42 -1.14 -1.51 -6.98
CA TYR A 42 -1.73 -0.71 -5.90
C TYR A 42 -2.78 -1.51 -5.12
N GLY A 43 -3.66 -2.22 -5.82
CA GLY A 43 -4.72 -3.03 -5.21
C GLY A 43 -4.18 -4.17 -4.36
N GLU A 44 -3.14 -4.86 -4.84
CA GLU A 44 -2.52 -5.95 -4.08
C GLU A 44 -1.78 -5.44 -2.84
N LEU A 45 -1.12 -4.29 -2.93
CA LEU A 45 -0.46 -3.68 -1.79
C LEU A 45 -1.45 -3.24 -0.72
N ASP A 46 -2.57 -2.61 -1.11
CA ASP A 46 -3.64 -2.20 -0.20
C ASP A 46 -4.26 -3.39 0.53
N GLN A 47 -4.62 -4.45 -0.20
CA GLN A 47 -5.19 -5.65 0.41
C GLN A 47 -4.24 -6.24 1.47
N ARG A 48 -2.97 -6.45 1.11
CA ARG A 48 -1.97 -7.00 2.05
C ARG A 48 -1.70 -6.06 3.23
N GLY A 49 -1.69 -4.74 2.98
CA GLY A 49 -1.51 -3.73 4.02
C GLY A 49 -2.68 -3.72 5.01
N ARG A 50 -3.92 -3.86 4.54
CA ARG A 50 -5.12 -3.96 5.38
C ARG A 50 -5.12 -5.23 6.21
N ASP A 51 -4.66 -6.35 5.65
CA ASP A 51 -4.52 -7.60 6.41
C ASP A 51 -3.53 -7.44 7.58
N ILE A 52 -2.39 -6.77 7.36
CA ILE A 52 -1.44 -6.42 8.43
C ILE A 52 -2.07 -5.47 9.45
N ALA A 53 -2.75 -4.41 9.00
CA ALA A 53 -3.39 -3.44 9.88
C ALA A 53 -4.45 -4.11 10.77
N ALA A 54 -5.28 -5.00 10.22
CA ALA A 54 -6.26 -5.77 10.96
C ALA A 54 -5.58 -6.66 12.03
N ALA A 55 -4.45 -7.29 11.68
CA ALA A 55 -3.69 -8.10 12.63
C ALA A 55 -3.07 -7.27 13.77
N LEU A 56 -2.58 -6.05 13.47
CA LEU A 56 -2.05 -5.13 14.49
C LEU A 56 -3.17 -4.65 15.43
N LEU A 57 -4.32 -4.26 14.90
CA LEU A 57 -5.49 -3.89 15.70
C LEU A 57 -5.95 -5.04 16.60
N ALA A 58 -5.98 -6.27 16.08
CA ALA A 58 -6.32 -7.46 16.87
C ALA A 58 -5.32 -7.76 18.00
N ARG A 59 -4.09 -7.24 17.90
CA ARG A 59 -3.04 -7.33 18.94
C ARG A 59 -3.04 -6.14 19.90
N GLY A 60 -3.98 -5.21 19.75
CA GLY A 60 -4.13 -4.04 20.61
C GLY A 60 -3.17 -2.90 20.30
N VAL A 61 -2.61 -2.84 19.09
CA VAL A 61 -1.79 -1.70 18.66
C VAL A 61 -2.70 -0.49 18.42
N GLU A 62 -2.34 0.64 19.01
CA GLU A 62 -3.08 1.90 18.90
C GLU A 62 -2.29 2.97 18.13
N ALA A 63 -2.96 4.09 17.84
CA ALA A 63 -2.32 5.23 17.21
C ALA A 63 -1.22 5.81 18.13
N GLY A 64 0.01 5.91 17.61
CA GLY A 64 1.17 6.38 18.35
C GLY A 64 2.06 5.26 18.89
N ASP A 65 1.61 4.01 18.84
CA ASP A 65 2.44 2.86 19.16
C ASP A 65 3.52 2.62 18.10
N ARG A 66 4.58 1.94 18.54
CA ARG A 66 5.72 1.58 17.68
C ARG A 66 5.67 0.08 17.40
N VAL A 67 5.87 -0.29 16.14
CA VAL A 67 5.97 -1.66 15.65
C VAL A 67 7.36 -1.87 15.02
N ALA A 68 7.88 -3.10 15.06
CA ALA A 68 9.20 -3.47 14.54
C ALA A 68 9.09 -4.60 13.52
#